data_AF-A0A9D0IBA8-F1
#
_entry.id   AF-A0A9D0IBA8-F1
#
_cell.length_a   1.000
_cell.length_b   1.000
_cell.length_c   1.000
_cell.angle_alpha   90.00
_cell.angle_beta   90.00
_cell.angle_gamma   90.00
#
_symmetry.space_group_name_H-M   'P 1'
#
loop_
_entity.id
_entity.type
_entity.pdbx_description
1 polymer ?
#
loop_
_entity_poly.entity_id
_entity_poly.type
_entity_poly.pdbx_seq_one_letter_code
_entity_poly.pdbx_strand_id
1 'polypeptide(L)'
;MGKKKDKKEKKEKKKKLSRAGKREQLKSKKKDKARGKAKRKGNRRGDSGGDGLAQEIRALQKELEKRDALILELQQRAGAAREPESDDGVELLHRQQEEGIAVSHRRAWERHQYLRQQYEQYLEQGARADAARGLANRDLVQRFGENAGYSGEELRDILS
;
A
#
# COMPACT_ATOMS: atom_id res chain seq x y z
N MET A 1 60.65 -55.09 -45.96
CA MET A 1 59.49 -55.72 -45.27
C MET A 1 59.79 -55.79 -43.77
N GLY A 2 58.96 -55.52 -42.75
CA GLY A 2 57.51 -55.31 -42.66
C GLY A 2 57.06 -54.32 -41.54
N LYS A 3 57.92 -53.38 -41.07
CA LYS A 3 57.58 -52.46 -39.96
C LYS A 3 56.50 -51.39 -40.23
N LYS A 4 56.02 -51.22 -41.48
CA LYS A 4 54.98 -50.21 -41.84
C LYS A 4 53.54 -50.74 -41.73
N LYS A 5 53.32 -52.06 -41.75
CA LYS A 5 51.96 -52.65 -41.72
C LYS A 5 51.41 -52.68 -40.29
N ASP A 6 52.25 -53.00 -39.30
CA ASP A 6 51.85 -53.07 -37.88
C ASP A 6 51.41 -51.72 -37.28
N LYS A 7 51.98 -50.60 -37.77
CA LYS A 7 51.65 -49.25 -37.27
C LYS A 7 50.25 -48.79 -37.72
N LYS A 8 49.73 -49.33 -38.84
CA LYS A 8 48.40 -48.98 -39.37
C LYS A 8 47.29 -49.73 -38.65
N GLU A 9 47.50 -51.00 -38.32
CA GLU A 9 46.54 -51.83 -37.57
C GLU A 9 46.36 -51.38 -36.11
N LYS A 10 47.45 -50.97 -35.44
CA LYS A 10 47.39 -50.46 -34.06
C LYS A 10 46.59 -49.15 -33.94
N LYS A 11 46.58 -48.33 -35.01
CA LYS A 11 45.86 -47.04 -35.05
C LYS A 11 44.35 -47.23 -35.27
N GLU A 12 43.95 -48.29 -35.97
CA GLU A 12 42.53 -48.59 -36.21
C GLU A 12 41.84 -49.21 -34.99
N LYS A 13 42.52 -50.12 -34.27
CA LYS A 13 42.00 -50.72 -33.03
C LYS A 13 41.77 -49.65 -31.93
N LYS A 14 42.66 -48.65 -31.81
CA LYS A 14 42.51 -47.54 -30.85
C LYS A 14 41.33 -46.60 -31.18
N LYS A 15 40.97 -46.45 -32.46
CA LYS A 15 39.84 -45.61 -32.92
C LYS A 15 38.48 -46.30 -32.74
N LYS A 16 38.43 -47.64 -32.79
CA LYS A 16 37.21 -48.43 -32.53
C LYS A 16 36.87 -48.48 -31.03
N LEU A 17 37.88 -48.62 -30.15
CA LEU A 17 37.69 -48.55 -28.70
C LEU A 17 37.17 -47.18 -28.21
N SER A 18 37.63 -46.07 -28.81
CA SER A 18 37.15 -44.73 -28.42
C SER A 18 35.71 -44.41 -28.86
N ARG A 19 35.19 -45.10 -29.89
CA ARG A 19 33.80 -44.96 -30.35
C ARG A 19 32.82 -45.79 -29.50
N ALA A 20 33.26 -46.92 -28.96
CA ALA A 20 32.46 -47.74 -28.04
C ALA A 20 32.22 -47.01 -26.70
N GLY A 21 33.27 -46.46 -26.08
CA GLY A 21 33.15 -45.71 -24.81
C GLY A 21 32.29 -44.44 -24.91
N LYS A 22 32.32 -43.74 -26.06
CA LYS A 22 31.43 -42.58 -26.31
C LYS A 22 29.96 -42.96 -26.46
N ARG A 23 29.66 -44.18 -26.94
CA ARG A 23 28.28 -44.66 -27.14
C ARG A 23 27.64 -45.16 -25.84
N GLU A 24 28.45 -45.59 -24.87
CA GLU A 24 27.99 -46.00 -23.54
C GLU A 24 27.65 -44.79 -22.64
N GLN A 25 28.48 -43.73 -22.67
CA GLN A 25 28.19 -42.47 -21.96
C GLN A 25 26.93 -41.73 -22.45
N LEU A 26 26.53 -41.93 -23.72
CA LEU A 26 25.30 -41.35 -24.26
C LEU A 26 24.04 -42.12 -23.87
N LYS A 27 24.16 -43.42 -23.55
CA LYS A 27 23.03 -44.26 -23.12
C LYS A 27 22.69 -44.05 -21.64
N SER A 28 23.69 -43.84 -20.78
CA SER A 28 23.45 -43.49 -19.36
C SER A 28 22.77 -42.13 -19.20
N LYS A 29 23.19 -41.10 -19.95
CA LYS A 29 22.56 -39.77 -19.92
C LYS A 29 21.09 -39.71 -20.38
N LYS A 30 20.61 -40.68 -21.16
CA LYS A 30 19.19 -40.75 -21.58
C LYS A 30 18.29 -41.41 -20.53
N LYS A 31 18.81 -42.29 -19.67
CA LYS A 31 18.02 -43.01 -18.67
C LYS A 31 17.67 -42.10 -17.47
N ASP A 32 18.54 -41.16 -17.11
CA ASP A 32 18.28 -40.19 -16.04
C ASP A 32 17.29 -39.07 -16.44
N LYS A 33 17.26 -38.69 -17.72
CA LYS A 33 16.27 -37.70 -18.22
C LYS A 33 14.84 -38.22 -18.27
N ALA A 34 14.62 -39.54 -18.30
CA ALA A 34 13.27 -40.13 -18.27
C ALA A 34 12.69 -40.18 -16.85
N ARG A 35 13.52 -40.44 -15.82
CA ARG A 35 13.08 -40.43 -14.41
C ARG A 35 12.76 -39.02 -13.89
N GLY A 36 13.44 -37.98 -14.39
CA GLY A 36 13.14 -36.58 -14.03
C GLY A 36 11.81 -36.05 -14.58
N LYS A 37 11.27 -36.65 -15.66
CA LYS A 37 10.02 -36.19 -16.30
C LYS A 37 8.75 -36.82 -15.71
N ALA A 38 8.86 -37.93 -14.98
CA ALA A 38 7.72 -38.58 -14.33
C ALA A 38 7.34 -37.94 -12.98
N LYS A 39 8.23 -37.17 -12.34
CA LYS A 39 7.99 -36.54 -11.02
C LYS A 39 7.35 -35.13 -11.08
N ARG A 40 7.10 -34.58 -12.27
CA ARG A 40 6.59 -33.20 -12.44
C ARG A 40 5.12 -33.12 -12.90
N LYS A 41 4.38 -34.23 -12.86
CA LYS A 41 2.99 -34.30 -13.35
C LYS A 41 1.94 -34.51 -12.25
N GLY A 42 2.26 -34.09 -11.03
CA GLY A 42 1.35 -34.14 -9.88
C GLY A 42 1.56 -32.96 -8.94
N ASN A 43 1.28 -31.74 -9.42
CA ASN A 43 0.86 -30.58 -8.62
C ASN A 43 0.64 -29.36 -9.52
N ARG A 44 -0.45 -29.35 -10.29
CA ARG A 44 -0.93 -28.14 -10.98
C ARG A 44 -2.44 -28.01 -10.81
N ARG A 45 -2.88 -28.08 -9.55
CA ARG A 45 -4.19 -27.64 -9.10
C ARG A 45 -3.95 -26.92 -7.77
N GLY A 46 -4.11 -25.59 -7.79
CA GLY A 46 -3.85 -24.72 -6.65
C GLY A 46 -2.50 -24.00 -6.79
N ASP A 47 -2.51 -22.83 -7.42
CA ASP A 47 -1.82 -21.62 -6.97
C ASP A 47 -1.58 -20.64 -8.14
N SER A 48 -2.66 -20.11 -8.72
CA SER A 48 -2.59 -18.95 -9.62
C SER A 48 -2.86 -17.63 -8.89
N GLY A 49 -3.10 -17.70 -7.57
CA GLY A 49 -3.34 -16.53 -6.71
C GLY A 49 -2.08 -16.05 -5.97
N GLY A 50 -1.19 -16.96 -5.56
CA GLY A 50 0.05 -16.65 -4.85
C GLY A 50 1.10 -15.97 -5.73
N ASP A 51 1.19 -16.34 -7.01
CA ASP A 51 2.12 -15.70 -7.96
C ASP A 51 1.76 -14.23 -8.25
N GLY A 52 0.46 -13.90 -8.26
CA GLY A 52 -0.02 -12.52 -8.42
C GLY A 52 0.28 -11.66 -7.19
N LEU A 53 -0.02 -12.18 -6.00
CA LEU A 53 0.29 -11.51 -4.73
C LEU A 53 1.81 -11.36 -4.53
N ALA A 54 2.61 -12.35 -4.91
CA ALA A 54 4.07 -12.26 -4.84
C ALA A 54 4.64 -11.19 -5.80
N GLN A 55 4.02 -10.99 -6.96
CA GLN A 55 4.38 -9.90 -7.88
C GLN A 55 3.97 -8.54 -7.32
N GLU A 56 2.80 -8.44 -6.72
CA GLU A 56 2.30 -7.21 -6.10
C GLU A 56 3.14 -6.81 -4.89
N ILE A 57 3.51 -7.75 -4.02
CA ILE A 57 4.42 -7.52 -2.90
C ILE A 57 5.78 -6.99 -3.40
N ARG A 58 6.33 -7.56 -4.47
CA ARG A 58 7.59 -7.06 -5.06
C ARG A 58 7.45 -5.68 -5.69
N ALA A 59 6.29 -5.38 -6.29
CA ALA A 59 6.02 -4.06 -6.86
C ALA A 59 5.94 -3.01 -5.74
N LEU A 60 5.23 -3.31 -4.66
CA LEU A 60 5.12 -2.45 -3.47
C LEU A 60 6.46 -2.27 -2.76
N GLN A 61 7.27 -3.32 -2.64
CA GLN A 61 8.63 -3.21 -2.08
C GLN A 61 9.51 -2.26 -2.88
N LYS A 62 9.48 -2.34 -4.21
CA LYS A 62 10.21 -1.40 -5.07
C LYS A 62 9.70 0.03 -4.96
N GLU A 63 8.40 0.20 -4.75
CA GLU A 63 7.81 1.52 -4.56
C GLU A 63 8.20 2.13 -3.20
N LEU A 64 8.27 1.31 -2.15
CA LEU A 64 8.83 1.72 -0.86
C LEU A 64 10.30 2.11 -0.97
N GLU A 65 11.13 1.27 -1.60
CA GLU A 65 12.55 1.58 -1.80
C GLU A 65 12.78 2.89 -2.56
N LYS A 66 11.96 3.18 -3.58
CA LYS A 66 12.01 4.46 -4.30
C LYS A 66 11.62 5.64 -3.41
N ARG A 67 10.58 5.49 -2.59
CA ARG A 67 10.14 6.53 -1.66
C ARG A 67 11.18 6.77 -0.58
N ASP A 68 11.77 5.72 -0.03
CA ASP A 68 12.84 5.81 0.97
C ASP A 68 14.07 6.50 0.38
N ALA A 69 14.45 6.18 -0.87
CA ALA A 69 15.53 6.87 -1.57
C ALA A 69 15.23 8.37 -1.77
N LEU A 70 14.00 8.71 -2.15
CA LEU A 70 13.56 10.10 -2.32
C LEU A 70 13.52 10.85 -0.98
N ILE A 71 13.08 10.20 0.09
CA ILE A 71 13.11 10.76 1.45
C ILE A 71 14.55 11.03 1.87
N LEU A 72 15.48 10.09 1.64
CA LEU A 72 16.89 10.29 1.94
C LEU A 72 17.50 11.42 1.11
N GLU A 73 17.16 11.53 -0.17
CA GLU A 73 17.63 12.64 -1.02
C GLU A 73 17.09 13.99 -0.54
N LEU A 74 15.80 14.07 -0.19
CA LEU A 74 15.19 15.28 0.36
C LEU A 74 15.76 15.64 1.73
N GLN A 75 16.01 14.65 2.59
CA GLN A 75 16.65 14.85 3.89
C GLN A 75 18.10 15.30 3.76
N GLN A 76 18.86 14.76 2.80
CA GLN A 76 20.22 15.21 2.52
C GLN A 76 20.22 16.63 1.96
N ARG A 77 19.27 16.96 1.07
CA ARG A 77 19.10 18.31 0.54
C ARG A 77 18.66 19.32 1.61
N ALA A 78 17.78 18.91 2.52
CA ALA A 78 17.34 19.72 3.66
C ALA A 78 18.42 19.83 4.75
N GLY A 79 19.20 18.76 4.97
CA GLY A 79 20.31 18.72 5.91
C GLY A 79 21.53 19.50 5.43
N ALA A 80 21.79 19.54 4.12
CA ALA A 80 22.82 20.39 3.52
C ALA A 80 22.43 21.88 3.48
N ALA A 81 21.15 22.20 3.68
CA ALA A 81 20.63 23.57 3.74
C ALA A 81 20.38 24.06 5.18
N ARG A 82 20.66 23.25 6.21
CA ARG A 82 20.41 23.60 7.61
C ARG A 82 21.67 24.15 8.29
N GLU A 83 21.82 25.46 8.25
CA GLU A 83 22.08 26.20 9.50
C GLU A 83 20.92 25.87 10.48
N PRO A 84 21.14 25.83 11.80
CA PRO A 84 20.08 25.56 12.76
C PRO A 84 19.14 26.76 12.82
N GLU A 85 18.20 26.86 11.87
CA GLU A 85 17.08 27.78 12.01
C GLU A 85 16.20 27.30 13.16
N SER A 86 16.04 28.20 14.12
CA SER A 86 15.33 28.02 15.38
C SER A 86 13.98 27.34 15.23
N ASP A 87 13.64 26.48 16.20
CA ASP A 87 12.33 25.83 16.38
C ASP A 87 11.15 26.82 16.35
N ASP A 88 11.42 28.11 16.58
CA ASP A 88 10.47 29.21 16.63
C ASP A 88 9.54 29.31 15.40
N GLY A 89 10.04 28.98 14.19
CA GLY A 89 9.24 29.05 12.97
C GLY A 89 8.19 27.95 12.87
N VAL A 90 8.52 26.75 13.36
CA VAL A 90 7.60 25.60 13.41
C VAL A 90 6.60 25.80 14.54
N GLU A 91 7.05 26.26 15.71
CA GLU A 91 6.17 26.60 16.82
C GLU A 91 5.18 27.72 16.48
N LEU A 92 5.59 28.75 15.73
CA LEU A 92 4.71 29.83 15.30
C LEU A 92 3.61 29.34 14.34
N LEU A 93 3.94 28.44 13.43
CA LEU A 93 2.99 27.82 12.50
C LEU A 93 2.00 26.91 13.25
N HIS A 94 2.48 26.11 14.20
CA HIS A 94 1.64 25.30 15.08
C HIS A 94 0.70 26.18 15.91
N ARG A 95 1.21 27.24 16.52
CA ARG A 95 0.40 28.18 17.31
C ARG A 95 -0.66 28.89 16.47
N GLN A 96 -0.35 29.31 15.26
CA GLN A 96 -1.35 29.89 14.35
C GLN A 96 -2.42 28.88 13.93
N GLN A 97 -2.04 27.62 13.70
CA GLN A 97 -3.02 26.55 13.44
C GLN A 97 -3.87 26.26 14.67
N GLU A 98 -3.27 26.18 15.85
CA GLU A 98 -3.96 25.95 17.12
C GLU A 98 -4.93 27.09 17.45
N GLU A 99 -4.55 28.34 17.20
CA GLU A 99 -5.42 29.50 17.33
C GLU A 99 -6.60 29.41 16.35
N GLY A 100 -6.35 29.00 15.11
CA GLY A 100 -7.40 28.72 14.12
C GLY A 100 -8.35 27.60 14.56
N ILE A 101 -7.80 26.49 15.08
CA ILE A 101 -8.56 25.34 15.58
C ILE A 101 -9.38 25.75 16.81
N ALA A 102 -8.80 26.47 17.77
CA ALA A 102 -9.48 26.93 18.97
C ALA A 102 -10.64 27.88 18.65
N VAL A 103 -10.45 28.81 17.72
CA VAL A 103 -11.54 29.69 17.24
C VAL A 103 -12.62 28.88 16.53
N SER A 104 -12.25 27.90 15.71
CA SER A 104 -13.22 27.03 15.03
C SER A 104 -14.04 26.19 16.02
N HIS A 105 -13.39 25.63 17.04
CA HIS A 105 -14.01 24.86 18.11
C HIS A 105 -14.98 25.73 18.91
N ARG A 106 -14.56 26.94 19.28
CA ARG A 106 -15.41 27.88 20.01
C ARG A 106 -16.67 28.23 19.20
N ARG A 107 -16.52 28.54 17.91
CA ARG A 107 -17.65 28.81 17.01
C ARG A 107 -18.56 27.58 16.84
N ALA A 108 -18.00 26.38 16.73
CA ALA A 108 -18.78 25.15 16.66
C ALA A 108 -19.58 24.91 17.94
N TRP A 109 -18.97 25.14 19.10
CA TRP A 109 -19.63 25.04 20.40
C TRP A 109 -20.75 26.07 20.56
N GLU A 110 -20.52 27.33 20.19
CA GLU A 110 -21.54 28.38 20.22
C GLU A 110 -22.75 28.03 19.34
N ARG A 111 -22.51 27.50 18.12
CA ARG A 111 -23.58 27.01 17.24
C ARG A 111 -24.37 25.87 17.87
N HIS A 112 -23.68 24.91 18.48
CA HIS A 112 -24.32 23.77 19.13
C HIS A 112 -25.15 24.19 20.35
N GLN A 113 -24.62 25.06 21.20
CA GLN A 113 -25.35 25.61 22.35
C GLN A 113 -26.61 26.36 21.91
N TYR A 114 -26.48 27.21 20.88
CA TYR A 114 -27.62 27.95 20.36
C TYR A 114 -28.69 27.01 19.80
N LEU A 115 -28.29 26.01 19.00
CA LEU A 115 -29.22 25.00 18.45
C LEU A 115 -30.00 24.30 19.58
N ARG A 116 -29.31 23.87 20.64
CA ARG A 116 -29.93 23.19 21.78
C ARG A 116 -30.92 24.09 22.51
N GLN A 117 -30.55 25.33 22.76
CA GLN A 117 -31.43 26.30 23.42
C GLN A 117 -32.70 26.58 22.60
N GLN A 118 -32.59 26.76 21.28
CA GLN A 118 -33.77 26.95 20.42
C GLN A 118 -34.64 25.69 20.38
N TYR A 119 -34.02 24.52 20.29
CA TYR A 119 -34.74 23.26 20.33
C TYR A 119 -35.57 23.10 21.62
N GLU A 120 -34.96 23.35 22.77
CA GLU A 120 -35.63 23.33 24.08
C GLU A 120 -36.79 24.35 24.14
N GLN A 121 -36.58 25.57 23.63
CA GLN A 121 -37.64 26.59 23.57
C GLN A 121 -38.84 26.13 22.73
N TYR A 122 -38.61 25.49 21.58
CA TYR A 122 -39.71 24.97 20.75
C TYR A 122 -40.43 23.79 21.40
N LEU A 123 -39.70 22.94 22.14
CA LEU A 123 -40.32 21.88 22.95
C LEU A 123 -41.19 22.45 24.08
N GLU A 124 -40.72 23.47 24.78
CA GLU A 124 -41.50 24.17 25.82
C GLU A 124 -42.76 24.82 25.26
N GLN A 125 -42.72 25.28 24.01
CA GLN A 125 -43.89 25.80 23.28
C GLN A 125 -44.84 24.70 22.79
N GLY A 126 -44.54 23.43 23.06
CA GLY A 126 -45.37 22.28 22.68
C GLY A 126 -45.17 21.78 21.25
N ALA A 127 -44.10 22.19 20.57
CA ALA A 127 -43.77 21.64 19.26
C ALA A 127 -43.37 20.16 19.39
N ARG A 128 -43.71 19.37 18.36
CA ARG A 128 -43.21 17.99 18.26
C ARG A 128 -41.70 18.01 18.02
N ALA A 129 -40.99 17.02 18.56
CA ALA A 129 -39.52 16.93 18.47
C ALA A 129 -38.98 17.14 17.06
N ASP A 130 -39.56 16.49 16.03
CA ASP A 130 -39.10 16.66 14.65
C ASP A 130 -39.31 18.08 14.10
N ALA A 131 -40.43 18.72 14.47
CA ALA A 131 -40.70 20.10 14.09
C ALA A 131 -39.77 21.08 14.83
N ALA A 132 -39.53 20.84 16.12
CA ALA A 132 -38.61 21.63 16.93
C ALA A 132 -37.17 21.56 16.39
N ARG A 133 -36.71 20.38 15.95
CA ARG A 133 -35.40 20.22 15.29
C ARG A 133 -35.32 21.06 14.01
N GLY A 134 -36.34 20.98 13.16
CA GLY A 134 -36.39 21.73 11.90
C GLY A 134 -36.40 23.25 12.12
N LEU A 135 -37.18 23.74 13.09
CA LEU A 135 -37.25 25.15 13.44
C LEU A 135 -35.93 25.66 14.04
N ALA A 136 -35.36 24.94 15.01
CA ALA A 136 -34.09 25.30 15.61
C ALA A 136 -32.95 25.34 14.58
N ASN A 137 -32.93 24.40 13.62
CA ASN A 137 -31.95 24.41 12.54
C ASN A 137 -32.12 25.58 11.58
N ARG A 138 -33.37 25.97 11.29
CA ARG A 138 -33.66 27.16 10.48
C ARG A 138 -33.14 28.43 11.15
N ASP A 139 -33.36 28.57 12.47
CA ASP A 139 -32.87 29.71 13.23
C ASP A 139 -31.34 29.73 13.31
N LEU A 140 -30.72 28.56 13.44
CA LEU A 140 -29.27 28.39 13.38
C LEU A 140 -28.70 28.90 12.05
N VAL A 141 -29.28 28.49 10.93
CA VAL A 141 -28.90 28.94 9.58
C VAL A 141 -29.12 30.44 9.42
N GLN A 142 -30.23 30.98 9.93
CA GLN A 142 -30.51 32.41 9.87
C GLN A 142 -29.49 33.24 10.66
N ARG A 143 -29.00 32.72 11.79
CA ARG A 143 -28.07 33.45 12.67
C ARG A 143 -26.60 33.30 12.27
N PHE A 144 -26.18 32.10 11.83
CA PHE A 144 -24.77 31.77 11.58
C PHE A 144 -24.44 31.53 10.09
N GLY A 145 -25.43 31.60 9.20
CA GLY A 145 -25.30 31.43 7.76
C GLY A 145 -25.59 30.02 7.27
N GLU A 146 -25.69 29.86 5.94
CA GLU A 146 -26.08 28.60 5.28
C GLU A 146 -25.18 27.41 5.62
N ASN A 147 -23.88 27.66 5.82
CA ASN A 147 -22.89 26.63 6.18
C ASN A 147 -23.00 26.14 7.64
N ALA A 148 -23.91 26.69 8.43
CA ALA A 148 -24.12 26.29 9.82
C ALA A 148 -25.23 25.25 10.00
N GLY A 149 -26.02 24.98 8.96
CA GLY A 149 -27.13 24.03 9.03
C GLY A 149 -26.65 22.59 9.14
N TYR A 150 -27.42 21.78 9.87
CA TYR A 150 -27.25 20.33 9.96
C TYR A 150 -28.32 19.61 9.14
N SER A 151 -27.99 18.42 8.67
CA SER A 151 -28.95 17.48 8.07
C SER A 151 -29.92 16.95 9.12
N GLY A 152 -31.07 16.42 8.68
CA GLY A 152 -32.06 15.85 9.59
C GLY A 152 -31.54 14.64 10.39
N GLU A 153 -30.58 13.89 9.86
CA GLU A 153 -29.91 12.79 10.57
C GLU A 153 -29.00 13.32 11.66
N GLU A 154 -28.16 14.30 11.35
CA GLU A 154 -27.28 14.95 12.33
C GLU A 154 -28.08 15.63 13.44
N LEU A 155 -29.19 16.31 13.12
CA LEU A 155 -30.06 16.91 14.14
C LEU A 155 -30.64 15.88 15.10
N ARG A 156 -30.92 14.66 14.64
CA ARG A 156 -31.38 13.58 15.51
C ARG A 156 -30.28 13.09 16.43
N ASP A 157 -29.05 12.98 15.94
CA ASP A 157 -27.90 12.56 16.76
C ASP A 157 -27.52 13.63 17.80
N ILE A 158 -27.52 14.89 17.38
CA ILE A 158 -27.14 16.05 18.19
C ILE A 158 -28.19 16.37 19.28
N LEU A 159 -29.48 16.21 18.97
CA LEU A 159 -30.63 16.62 19.82
C LEU A 159 -31.51 15.43 20.26
N SER A 160 -30.95 14.21 20.31
CA SER A 160 -31.60 13.07 20.98
C SER A 160 -31.52 13.20 22.49
#